data_AF-A0A0F9BBX7-F1
#
_entry.id   AF-A0A0F9BBX7-F1
#
_cell.length_a   1.000
_cell.length_b   1.000
_cell.length_c   1.000
_cell.angle_alpha   90.00
_cell.angle_beta   90.00
_cell.angle_gamma   90.00
#
_symmetry.space_group_name_H-M   'P 1'
#
loop_
_entity.id
_entity.type
_entity.pdbx_description
1 polymer ?
#
loop_
_entity_poly.entity_id
_entity_poly.type
_entity_poly.pdbx_seq_one_letter_code
_entity_poly.pdbx_strand_id
1 'polypeptide(L)'
;MSRAILAAVCVLARTCLAVAVAGQVTDVRAIHRAGQTFVTFTEPGEPAPAKVTWGQVRDALAGSKASFVIYAHSTRITAWNIKQAQRLGEVKRFSGCNLNGRNPEYLIAQAMIKPDKVGELTQGYNGLIRRWHMDHPRMDRYPIERFVIPAVGGKGKTRRLTPGTGLYVAHPTKAG
;
A
#
# COMPACT_ATOMS: atom_id res chain seq x y z
N MET A 1 -6.70 -1.30 -33.33
CA MET A 1 -5.30 -1.73 -33.11
C MET A 1 -4.75 -1.03 -31.87
N SER A 2 -4.97 -1.60 -30.68
CA SER A 2 -4.42 -1.06 -29.44
C SER A 2 -2.98 -1.53 -29.32
N ARG A 3 -2.01 -0.70 -29.74
CA ARG A 3 -0.60 -0.99 -29.50
C ARG A 3 -0.43 -1.12 -27.99
N ALA A 4 -0.02 -2.30 -27.55
CA ALA A 4 0.60 -2.49 -26.26
C ALA A 4 1.86 -1.63 -26.22
N ILE A 5 1.70 -0.35 -25.90
CA ILE A 5 2.81 0.52 -25.55
C ILE A 5 3.33 -0.12 -24.27
N LEU A 6 4.48 -0.79 -24.36
CA LEU A 6 5.36 -1.00 -23.22
C LEU A 6 5.75 0.40 -22.74
N ALA A 7 4.85 1.03 -22.00
CA ALA A 7 5.10 2.34 -21.43
C ALA A 7 6.22 2.14 -20.42
N ALA A 8 7.28 2.92 -20.56
CA ALA A 8 8.26 2.97 -19.51
C ALA A 8 7.62 3.68 -18.32
N VAL A 9 7.65 3.00 -17.18
CA VAL A 9 7.12 3.53 -15.92
C VAL A 9 8.30 3.97 -15.06
N CYS A 10 8.19 5.17 -14.49
CA CYS A 10 9.12 5.69 -13.50
C CYS A 10 8.32 6.06 -12.25
N VAL A 11 8.91 5.83 -11.09
CA VAL A 11 8.37 6.25 -9.81
C VAL A 11 9.38 7.24 -9.22
N LEU A 12 8.90 8.36 -8.71
CA LEU A 12 9.72 9.35 -8.01
C LEU A 12 9.23 9.48 -6.56
N ALA A 13 10.14 9.39 -5.60
CA ALA A 13 9.85 9.71 -4.22
C ALA A 13 9.82 11.23 -4.04
N ARG A 14 8.77 11.75 -3.40
CA ARG A 14 8.63 13.15 -3.01
C ARG A 14 8.59 13.23 -1.49
N THR A 15 9.60 13.88 -0.91
CA THR A 15 9.66 14.26 0.51
C THR A 15 9.62 15.79 0.60
N CYS A 16 8.64 16.33 1.33
CA CYS A 16 8.43 17.79 1.47
C CYS A 16 9.39 18.52 2.43
N LEU A 17 10.62 18.04 2.61
CA LEU A 17 11.68 18.87 3.18
C LEU A 17 12.84 18.90 2.19
N ALA A 18 13.20 20.12 1.79
CA ALA A 18 14.50 20.38 1.19
C ALA A 18 15.58 19.78 2.11
N VAL A 19 16.55 19.08 1.51
CA VAL A 19 17.75 18.41 2.08
C VAL A 19 17.74 16.91 1.82
N ALA A 20 18.71 16.50 0.98
CA ALA A 20 19.07 15.16 0.54
C ALA A 20 18.01 14.41 -0.30
N VAL A 21 18.43 13.82 -1.42
CA VAL A 21 17.61 12.90 -2.23
C VAL A 21 17.23 11.73 -1.33
N ALA A 22 16.09 11.83 -0.65
CA ALA A 22 15.52 10.73 0.12
C ALA A 22 15.41 9.54 -0.85
N GLY A 23 16.08 8.44 -0.52
CA GLY A 23 16.45 7.31 -1.37
C GLY A 23 15.70 7.12 -2.69
N GLN A 24 16.44 6.82 -3.75
CA GLN A 24 15.86 6.45 -5.04
C GLN A 24 15.04 5.15 -4.90
N VAL A 25 13.80 5.17 -5.37
CA VAL A 25 12.99 3.95 -5.53
C VAL A 25 13.67 3.01 -6.53
N THR A 26 13.71 1.73 -6.21
CA THR A 26 14.32 0.69 -7.04
C THR A 26 13.29 -0.37 -7.46
N ASP A 27 13.70 -1.32 -8.30
CA ASP A 27 12.88 -2.46 -8.72
C ASP A 27 11.48 -2.10 -9.26
N VAL A 28 11.39 -1.00 -10.00
CA VAL A 28 10.13 -0.59 -10.65
C VAL A 28 9.74 -1.64 -11.69
N ARG A 29 8.55 -2.24 -11.51
CA ARG A 29 7.98 -3.25 -12.41
C ARG A 29 6.54 -2.88 -12.70
N ALA A 30 6.11 -3.11 -13.95
CA ALA A 30 4.73 -2.94 -14.37
C ALA A 30 4.19 -4.25 -14.95
N ILE A 31 2.98 -4.63 -14.55
CA ILE A 31 2.29 -5.84 -15.03
C ILE A 31 0.89 -5.43 -15.46
N HIS A 32 0.47 -5.84 -16.66
CA HIS A 32 -0.89 -5.65 -17.13
C HIS A 32 -1.72 -6.93 -16.94
N ARG A 33 -2.86 -6.85 -16.27
CA ARG A 33 -3.77 -7.98 -16.04
C ARG A 33 -5.20 -7.49 -15.86
N ALA A 34 -6.16 -8.15 -16.53
CA ALA A 34 -7.59 -7.86 -16.41
C ALA A 34 -7.93 -6.37 -16.64
N GLY A 35 -7.30 -5.77 -17.67
CA GLY A 35 -7.49 -4.35 -18.00
C GLY A 35 -6.76 -3.38 -17.08
N GLN A 36 -6.18 -3.83 -15.96
CA GLN A 36 -5.48 -2.97 -15.00
C GLN A 36 -3.96 -3.08 -15.15
N THR A 37 -3.23 -2.02 -14.83
CA THR A 37 -1.77 -2.03 -14.77
C THR A 37 -1.30 -1.88 -13.32
N PHE A 38 -0.65 -2.92 -12.81
CA PHE A 38 -0.05 -2.96 -11.47
C PHE A 38 1.40 -2.50 -11.57
N VAL A 39 1.72 -1.41 -10.89
CA VAL A 39 3.08 -0.87 -10.77
C VAL A 39 3.58 -1.16 -9.37
N THR A 40 4.66 -1.93 -9.25
CA THR A 40 5.35 -2.19 -7.98
C THR A 40 6.73 -1.58 -7.99
N PHE A 41 7.21 -1.17 -6.82
CA PHE A 41 8.55 -0.61 -6.63
C PHE A 41 9.01 -0.86 -5.20
N THR A 42 10.31 -0.84 -4.96
CA THR A 42 10.87 -0.87 -3.61
C THR A 42 10.85 0.54 -3.04
N GLU A 43 10.13 0.73 -1.94
CA GLU A 43 10.09 1.98 -1.18
C GLU A 43 11.48 2.22 -0.55
N PRO A 44 12.01 3.44 -0.59
CA PRO A 44 13.27 3.77 0.05
C PRO A 44 13.15 3.73 1.58
N GLY A 45 14.29 3.48 2.23
CA GLY A 45 14.39 3.36 3.69
C GLY A 45 14.26 1.92 4.17
N GLU A 46 14.22 1.75 5.48
CA GLU A 46 14.10 0.42 6.09
C GLU A 46 12.74 -0.21 5.72
N PRO A 47 12.74 -1.46 5.21
CA PRO A 47 11.49 -2.14 4.90
C PRO A 47 10.70 -2.35 6.19
N ALA A 48 9.38 -2.20 6.09
CA ALA A 48 8.50 -2.60 7.19
C ALA A 48 8.73 -4.09 7.53
N PRO A 49 8.50 -4.51 8.78
CA PRO A 49 8.54 -5.93 9.12
C PRO A 49 7.51 -6.73 8.30
N ALA A 50 7.77 -8.03 8.13
CA ALA A 50 6.88 -8.91 7.37
C ALA A 50 5.46 -8.98 7.95
N LYS A 51 5.35 -8.85 9.27
CA LYS A 51 4.09 -8.68 9.98
C LYS A 51 4.07 -7.26 10.53
N VAL A 52 3.14 -6.45 10.06
CA VAL A 52 2.94 -5.09 10.55
C VAL A 52 1.52 -4.99 11.08
N THR A 53 1.35 -4.23 12.16
CA THR A 53 0.05 -3.96 12.76
C THR A 53 -0.47 -2.59 12.35
N TRP A 54 -1.76 -2.34 12.50
CA TRP A 54 -2.35 -1.04 12.20
C TRP A 54 -1.72 0.09 13.02
N GLY A 55 -1.41 -0.14 14.30
CA GLY A 55 -0.77 0.87 15.14
C GLY A 55 0.58 1.29 14.57
N GLN A 56 1.41 0.31 14.21
CA GLN A 56 2.71 0.55 13.57
C GLN A 56 2.58 1.29 12.22
N VAL A 57 1.60 0.91 11.40
CA VAL A 57 1.35 1.61 10.13
C VAL A 57 0.89 3.05 10.38
N ARG A 58 -0.05 3.27 11.31
CA ARG A 58 -0.56 4.59 11.66
C ARG A 58 0.56 5.50 12.14
N ASP A 59 1.40 5.02 13.05
CA ASP A 59 2.52 5.79 13.61
C ASP A 59 3.55 6.12 12.52
N ALA A 60 3.87 5.15 11.65
CA ALA A 60 4.77 5.37 10.53
C ALA A 60 4.21 6.35 9.49
N LEU A 61 2.89 6.36 9.26
CA LEU A 61 2.21 7.32 8.39
C LEU A 61 2.11 8.71 9.02
N ALA A 62 1.92 8.81 10.34
CA ALA A 62 1.94 10.09 11.05
C ALA A 62 3.32 10.74 11.01
N GLY A 63 4.39 9.94 11.13
CA GLY A 63 5.77 10.39 11.07
C GLY A 63 6.32 10.61 9.65
N SER A 64 5.63 10.14 8.60
CA SER A 64 6.15 10.20 7.23
C SER A 64 5.27 11.02 6.29
N LYS A 65 5.88 12.05 5.69
CA LYS A 65 5.29 12.80 4.56
C LYS A 65 5.72 12.22 3.20
N ALA A 66 6.29 11.00 3.18
CA ALA A 66 6.77 10.39 1.96
C ALA A 66 5.59 9.99 1.05
N SER A 67 5.65 10.48 -0.17
CA SER A 67 4.73 10.14 -1.25
C SER A 67 5.53 9.72 -2.47
N PHE A 68 4.93 8.92 -3.34
CA PHE A 68 5.53 8.41 -4.55
C PHE A 68 4.67 8.82 -5.72
N VAL A 69 5.24 9.57 -6.65
CA VAL A 69 4.56 10.01 -7.87
C VAL A 69 4.92 9.05 -9.00
N ILE A 70 3.89 8.53 -9.67
CA ILE A 70 4.06 7.56 -10.75
C ILE A 70 3.91 8.30 -12.08
N TYR A 71 4.87 8.08 -12.97
CA TYR A 71 4.90 8.61 -14.32
C TYR A 71 4.95 7.49 -15.35
N ALA A 72 4.32 7.73 -16.50
CA ALA A 72 4.38 6.87 -17.67
C ALA A 72 4.78 7.65 -18.91
N HIS A 73 5.55 7.00 -19.78
CA HIS A 73 5.95 7.56 -21.06
C HIS A 73 6.00 6.45 -22.12
N SER A 74 5.83 6.82 -23.40
CA SER A 74 5.84 5.85 -24.51
C SER A 74 7.24 5.28 -24.80
N THR A 75 8.28 5.92 -24.28
CA THR A 75 9.68 5.51 -24.37
C THR A 75 10.34 5.52 -22.99
N ARG A 76 11.51 4.87 -22.85
CA ARG A 76 12.27 4.82 -21.59
C ARG A 76 12.42 6.20 -20.96
N ILE A 77 11.98 6.33 -19.70
CA ILE A 77 12.11 7.59 -18.96
C ILE A 77 13.59 7.80 -18.58
N THR A 78 14.08 9.00 -18.86
CA THR A 78 15.41 9.53 -18.57
C THR A 78 15.26 10.93 -17.97
N ALA A 79 16.34 11.51 -17.46
CA ALA A 79 16.32 12.88 -16.95
C ALA A 79 15.83 13.91 -18.00
N TRP A 80 16.07 13.64 -19.29
CA TRP A 80 15.74 14.55 -20.38
C TRP A 80 14.26 14.54 -20.79
N ASN A 81 13.62 13.37 -20.75
CA ASN A 81 12.23 13.20 -21.20
C ASN A 81 11.22 13.07 -20.05
N ILE A 82 11.65 13.11 -18.78
CA ILE A 82 10.72 13.04 -17.65
C ILE A 82 9.69 14.17 -17.65
N LYS A 83 10.07 15.36 -18.15
CA LYS A 83 9.15 16.50 -18.33
C LYS A 83 8.03 16.24 -19.34
N GLN A 84 8.21 15.26 -20.23
CA GLN A 84 7.23 14.81 -21.22
C GLN A 84 6.41 13.62 -20.71
N ALA A 85 6.80 13.02 -19.58
CA ALA A 85 6.10 11.89 -19.00
C ALA A 85 4.76 12.32 -18.39
N GLN A 86 3.74 11.51 -18.63
CA GLN A 86 2.41 11.71 -18.06
C GLN A 86 2.42 11.24 -16.60
N ARG A 87 2.00 12.12 -15.68
CA ARG A 87 1.71 11.72 -14.31
C ARG A 87 0.47 10.82 -14.28
N LEU A 88 0.61 9.61 -13.76
CA LEU A 88 -0.49 8.67 -13.57
C LEU A 88 -1.20 8.88 -12.24
N GLY A 89 -0.41 9.12 -11.17
CA GLY A 89 -0.97 9.25 -9.84
C GLY A 89 0.09 9.43 -8.77
N GLU A 90 -0.35 9.36 -7.53
CA GLU A 90 0.49 9.44 -6.35
C GLU A 90 0.00 8.45 -5.30
N VAL A 91 0.94 7.78 -4.63
CA VAL A 91 0.65 6.86 -3.52
C VAL A 91 1.51 7.20 -2.31
N LYS A 92 1.00 6.94 -1.11
CA LYS A 92 1.77 7.12 0.13
C LYS A 92 2.62 5.88 0.42
N ARG A 93 3.50 6.00 1.42
CA ARG A 93 4.16 4.83 2.03
C ARG A 93 3.12 3.79 2.48
N PHE A 94 3.50 2.52 2.49
CA PHE A 94 2.60 1.39 2.75
C PHE A 94 1.51 1.19 1.69
N SER A 95 1.68 1.74 0.49
CA SER A 95 0.75 1.53 -0.63
C SER A 95 0.58 0.05 -1.02
N GLY A 96 1.57 -0.79 -0.74
CA GLY A 96 1.49 -2.25 -0.90
C GLY A 96 0.68 -3.00 0.18
N CYS A 97 0.15 -2.30 1.17
CA CYS A 97 -0.62 -2.88 2.28
C CYS A 97 -2.13 -2.64 2.09
N ASN A 98 -2.95 -3.63 2.49
CA ASN A 98 -4.41 -3.50 2.45
C ASN A 98 -4.92 -2.75 3.69
N LEU A 99 -4.75 -1.42 3.70
CA LEU A 99 -5.15 -0.56 4.82
C LEU A 99 -6.66 -0.55 5.07
N ASN A 100 -7.45 -0.92 4.06
CA ASN A 100 -8.91 -1.01 4.12
C ASN A 100 -9.40 -2.41 4.52
N GLY A 101 -8.51 -3.38 4.68
CA GLY A 101 -8.87 -4.76 5.06
C GLY A 101 -9.16 -4.93 6.55
N ARG A 102 -9.12 -3.86 7.35
CA ARG A 102 -9.43 -3.87 8.79
C ARG A 102 -10.93 -4.04 9.00
N ASN A 103 -11.34 -4.70 10.08
CA ASN A 103 -12.75 -4.86 10.45
C ASN A 103 -12.98 -4.71 11.97
N PRO A 104 -14.15 -4.22 12.42
CA PRO A 104 -14.46 -4.08 13.84
C PRO A 104 -14.67 -5.43 14.54
N GLU A 105 -15.07 -6.49 13.83
CA GLU A 105 -15.27 -7.84 14.38
C GLU A 105 -13.98 -8.43 14.97
N TYR A 106 -12.83 -8.08 14.40
CA TYR A 106 -11.53 -8.45 14.95
C TYR A 106 -11.34 -7.97 16.39
N LEU A 107 -11.93 -6.83 16.77
CA LEU A 107 -11.84 -6.30 18.13
C LEU A 107 -12.53 -7.25 19.13
N ILE A 108 -13.68 -7.79 18.73
CA ILE A 108 -14.44 -8.77 19.49
C ILE A 108 -13.66 -10.08 19.61
N ALA A 109 -13.17 -10.60 18.49
CA ALA A 109 -12.35 -11.81 18.48
C ALA A 109 -11.11 -11.68 19.38
N GLN A 110 -10.41 -10.54 19.31
CA GLN A 110 -9.28 -10.26 20.20
C GLN A 110 -9.68 -10.24 21.67
N ALA A 111 -10.79 -9.60 22.02
CA ALA A 111 -11.23 -9.52 23.41
C ALA A 111 -11.71 -10.89 23.94
N MET A 112 -12.21 -11.78 23.08
CA MET A 112 -12.51 -13.17 23.44
C MET A 112 -11.24 -13.99 23.70
N ILE A 113 -10.18 -13.79 22.91
CA ILE A 113 -8.90 -14.51 23.06
C ILE A 113 -8.09 -13.96 24.25
N LYS A 114 -7.98 -12.63 24.33
CA LYS A 114 -7.18 -11.91 25.31
C LYS A 114 -7.87 -10.59 25.68
N PRO A 115 -8.79 -10.62 26.66
CA PRO A 115 -9.41 -9.41 27.16
C PRO A 115 -8.36 -8.52 27.85
N ASP A 116 -8.57 -7.21 27.80
CA ASP A 116 -7.68 -6.24 28.44
C ASP A 116 -8.08 -6.12 29.93
N LYS A 117 -9.34 -6.42 30.24
CA LYS A 117 -9.88 -6.50 31.61
C LYS A 117 -10.83 -7.69 31.77
N VAL A 118 -10.83 -8.31 32.95
CA VAL A 118 -11.82 -9.36 33.29
C VAL A 118 -13.22 -8.76 33.20
N GLY A 119 -14.15 -9.49 32.55
CA GLY A 119 -15.54 -9.05 32.39
C GLY A 119 -15.77 -7.95 31.34
N GLU A 120 -14.75 -7.55 30.57
CA GLU A 120 -14.86 -6.48 29.57
C GLU A 120 -16.00 -6.70 28.56
N LEU A 121 -16.14 -7.92 28.06
CA LEU A 121 -17.19 -8.26 27.10
C LEU A 121 -18.60 -8.13 27.69
N THR A 122 -18.75 -8.39 28.99
CA THR A 122 -20.03 -8.32 29.71
C THR A 122 -20.37 -6.92 30.25
N GLN A 123 -19.43 -5.98 30.17
CA GLN A 123 -19.59 -4.66 30.76
C GLN A 123 -20.76 -3.88 30.12
N GLY A 124 -21.66 -3.40 30.97
CA GLY A 124 -22.86 -2.68 30.52
C GLY A 124 -23.79 -3.54 29.67
N TYR A 125 -23.94 -4.82 30.00
CA TYR A 125 -24.78 -5.79 29.27
C TYR A 125 -24.40 -5.88 27.78
N ASN A 126 -23.10 -6.07 27.52
CA ASN A 126 -22.49 -6.05 26.18
C ASN A 126 -22.52 -4.68 25.47
N GLY A 127 -22.91 -3.61 26.17
CA GLY A 127 -22.97 -2.25 25.62
C GLY A 127 -21.60 -1.66 25.29
N LEU A 128 -20.52 -2.13 25.93
CA LEU A 128 -19.16 -1.66 25.62
C LEU A 128 -18.74 -2.02 24.19
N ILE A 129 -19.02 -3.25 23.74
CA ILE A 129 -18.66 -3.75 22.41
C ILE A 129 -19.30 -2.92 21.29
N ARG A 130 -20.53 -2.42 21.52
CA ARG A 130 -21.25 -1.57 20.54
C ARG A 130 -20.56 -0.23 20.28
N ARG A 131 -19.63 0.18 21.14
CA ARG A 131 -18.83 1.41 20.99
C ARG A 131 -17.49 1.16 20.31
N TRP A 132 -17.17 -0.08 19.95
CA TRP A 132 -15.93 -0.40 19.26
C TRP A 132 -16.05 -0.09 17.77
N HIS A 133 -15.16 0.77 17.29
CA HIS A 133 -15.06 1.17 15.88
C HIS A 133 -13.60 1.11 15.42
N MET A 134 -13.36 1.53 14.18
CA MET A 134 -12.06 1.43 13.51
C MET A 134 -10.92 2.21 14.17
N ASP A 135 -11.22 3.16 15.05
CA ASP A 135 -10.23 3.95 15.78
C ASP A 135 -10.09 3.52 17.25
N HIS A 136 -10.77 2.44 17.65
CA HIS A 136 -10.61 1.89 19.00
C HIS A 136 -9.15 1.43 19.21
N PRO A 137 -8.51 1.68 20.37
CA PRO A 137 -7.09 1.36 20.59
C PRO A 137 -6.71 -0.10 20.34
N ARG A 138 -7.64 -1.05 20.56
CA ARG A 138 -7.42 -2.47 20.22
C ARG A 138 -7.15 -2.69 18.72
N MET A 139 -7.63 -1.80 17.84
CA MET A 139 -7.38 -1.88 16.41
C MET A 139 -5.89 -1.75 16.09
N ASP A 140 -5.10 -1.13 16.97
CA ASP A 140 -3.65 -0.99 16.79
C ASP A 140 -2.94 -2.35 16.71
N ARG A 141 -3.57 -3.42 17.23
CA ARG A 141 -3.07 -4.80 17.19
C ARG A 141 -3.53 -5.57 15.94
N TYR A 142 -4.29 -4.95 15.04
CA TYR A 142 -4.80 -5.59 13.82
C TYR A 142 -3.66 -5.87 12.85
N PRO A 143 -3.42 -7.12 12.41
CA PRO A 143 -2.40 -7.44 11.43
C PRO A 143 -2.81 -6.88 10.06
N ILE A 144 -1.99 -6.02 9.50
CA ILE A 144 -2.21 -5.47 8.17
C ILE A 144 -1.57 -6.38 7.15
N GLU A 145 -2.41 -7.01 6.34
CA GLU A 145 -1.99 -7.87 5.25
C GLU A 145 -1.50 -7.05 4.05
N ARG A 146 -0.52 -7.61 3.34
CA ARG A 146 -0.05 -7.05 2.07
C ARG A 146 -0.89 -7.55 0.90
N PHE A 147 -1.01 -6.73 -0.14
CA PHE A 147 -1.74 -7.13 -1.33
C PHE A 147 -1.12 -8.36 -1.99
N VAL A 148 -1.99 -9.19 -2.56
CA VAL A 148 -1.63 -10.33 -3.39
C VAL A 148 -1.90 -9.92 -4.84
N ILE A 149 -0.85 -9.88 -5.65
CA ILE A 149 -0.93 -9.44 -7.05
C ILE A 149 -0.46 -10.55 -8.00
N PRO A 150 -0.80 -10.49 -9.30
CA PRO A 150 -0.20 -11.37 -10.30
C PRO A 150 1.33 -11.30 -10.28
N ALA A 151 1.99 -12.45 -10.38
CA ALA A 151 3.45 -12.52 -10.48
C ALA A 151 3.94 -12.13 -11.88
N VAL A 152 5.06 -11.40 -11.96
CA VAL A 152 5.71 -11.10 -13.25
C VAL A 152 6.09 -12.41 -13.93
N GLY A 153 5.65 -12.62 -15.17
CA GLY A 153 6.00 -13.81 -15.98
C GLY A 153 5.30 -15.12 -15.58
N GLY A 154 4.50 -15.13 -14.50
CA GLY A 154 3.78 -16.32 -14.06
C GLY A 154 2.39 -16.41 -14.71
N LYS A 155 2.16 -17.38 -15.61
CA LYS A 155 0.81 -17.72 -16.09
C LYS A 155 -0.09 -18.08 -14.90
N GLY A 156 -0.92 -17.15 -14.45
CA GLY A 156 -1.91 -17.37 -13.38
C GLY A 156 -1.36 -17.45 -11.96
N LYS A 157 -0.05 -17.28 -11.74
CA LYS A 157 0.51 -17.28 -10.37
C LYS A 157 0.29 -15.91 -9.72
N THR A 158 -0.19 -15.91 -8.48
CA THR A 158 -0.24 -14.72 -7.63
C THR A 158 0.87 -14.79 -6.59
N ARG A 159 1.28 -13.62 -6.08
CA ARG A 159 2.24 -13.50 -4.98
C ARG A 159 1.83 -12.39 -4.04
N ARG A 160 2.02 -12.63 -2.75
CA ARG A 160 1.96 -11.57 -1.74
C ARG A 160 3.14 -10.61 -1.97
N LEU A 161 2.89 -9.30 -1.88
CA LEU A 161 3.96 -8.32 -1.95
C LEU A 161 4.92 -8.50 -0.78
N THR A 162 6.21 -8.39 -1.07
CA THR A 162 7.27 -8.43 -0.07
C THR A 162 7.26 -7.17 0.78
N PRO A 163 7.78 -7.21 2.02
CA PRO A 163 7.92 -6.02 2.84
C PRO A 163 8.81 -4.97 2.17
N GLY A 164 8.48 -3.69 2.34
CA GLY A 164 9.13 -2.59 1.62
C GLY A 164 8.66 -2.37 0.18
N THR A 165 7.76 -3.20 -0.36
CA THR A 165 7.21 -2.99 -1.72
C THR A 165 6.00 -2.05 -1.70
N GLY A 166 6.04 -1.00 -2.52
CA GLY A 166 4.91 -0.12 -2.85
C GLY A 166 4.08 -0.66 -4.01
N LEU A 167 2.83 -0.20 -4.12
CA LEU A 167 1.89 -0.59 -5.16
C LEU A 167 1.09 0.61 -5.65
N TYR A 168 1.00 0.76 -6.96
CA TYR A 168 0.03 1.62 -7.64
C TYR A 168 -0.74 0.79 -8.67
N VAL A 169 -2.06 0.96 -8.73
CA VAL A 169 -2.92 0.28 -9.70
C VAL A 169 -3.53 1.34 -10.62
N ALA A 170 -3.13 1.32 -11.88
CA ALA A 170 -3.70 2.17 -12.91
C ALA A 170 -4.94 1.48 -13.50
N HIS A 171 -6.06 2.20 -13.50
CA HIS A 171 -7.27 1.79 -14.19
C HIS A 171 -7.34 2.50 -15.55
N PRO A 172 -7.76 1.79 -16.62
CA PRO A 172 -7.99 2.43 -17.90
C PRO A 172 -9.23 3.32 -17.75
N THR A 173 -9.19 4.52 -18.33
CA THR A 173 -10.31 5.47 -18.29
C THR A 173 -11.48 5.04 -19.17
N LYS A 174 -11.29 4.08 -20.06
CA LYS A 174 -12.32 3.46 -20.90
C LYS A 174 -12.08 1.95 -20.99
N ALA A 175 -13.15 1.17 -20.95
CA ALA A 175 -13.09 -0.24 -21.36
C ALA A 175 -12.74 -0.29 -22.85
N GLY A 176 -11.78 -1.15 -23.20
CA GLY A 176 -11.35 -1.38 -24.59
C GLY A 176 -12.18 -2.46 -25.26
#